data_AF-A0A6B2UIM5-F1
#
_entry.id   AF-A0A6B2UIM5-F1
#
_cell.length_a   1.000
_cell.length_b   1.000
_cell.length_c   1.000
_cell.angle_alpha   90.00
_cell.angle_beta   90.00
_cell.angle_gamma   90.00
#
_symmetry.space_group_name_H-M   'P 1'
#
loop_
_entity.id
_entity.type
_entity.pdbx_description
1 polymer ?
#
loop_
_entity_poly.entity_id
_entity_poly.type
_entity_poly.pdbx_seq_one_letter_code
_entity_poly.pdbx_strand_id
1 'polypeptide(L)' 'ICDNYATHKTPAIKRWLLAHSRFHLHFTPTGSSWLNLVERWFAELTNKQIRRGVHKSVQALEKDIRNWIAAWNTD' A
#
# COMPACT_ATOMS: atom_id res chain seq x y z
N ILE A 1 1.47 -9.02 -6.37
CA ILE A 1 2.89 -8.76 -6.06
C ILE A 1 2.96 -8.18 -4.65
N CYS A 2 3.81 -8.70 -3.77
CA CYS A 2 3.97 -8.23 -2.39
C CYS A 2 5.45 -8.10 -2.03
N ASP A 3 5.75 -7.32 -1.00
CA ASP A 3 7.09 -7.33 -0.41
C ASP A 3 7.34 -8.65 0.36
N ASN A 4 8.57 -8.86 0.83
CA ASN A 4 8.93 -10.10 1.51
C ASN A 4 8.56 -10.11 3.01
N TYR A 5 7.69 -9.21 3.48
CA TYR A 5 7.41 -9.01 4.90
C TYR A 5 6.74 -10.23 5.55
N ALA A 6 7.07 -10.48 6.82
CA ALA A 6 6.70 -11.70 7.52
C ALA A 6 5.18 -11.88 7.68
N THR A 7 4.41 -10.80 7.73
CA THR A 7 2.95 -10.84 7.87
C THR A 7 2.27 -11.56 6.71
N HIS A 8 2.83 -11.48 5.50
CA HIS A 8 2.33 -12.19 4.32
C HIS A 8 2.53 -13.71 4.37
N LYS A 9 3.31 -14.22 5.33
CA LYS A 9 3.71 -15.64 5.41
C LYS A 9 3.20 -16.34 6.66
N THR A 10 2.35 -15.69 7.45
CA THR A 10 1.78 -16.29 8.65
C THR A 10 0.94 -17.53 8.31
N PRO A 11 0.78 -18.48 9.25
CA PRO A 11 -0.08 -19.64 9.03
C PRO A 11 -1.51 -19.28 8.64
N ALA A 12 -2.05 -18.18 9.17
CA ALA A 12 -3.38 -17.69 8.84
C ALA A 12 -3.49 -17.29 7.37
N ILE A 13 -2.53 -16.52 6.85
CA ILE A 13 -2.51 -16.11 5.43
C ILE A 13 -2.31 -17.32 4.52
N LYS A 14 -1.41 -18.25 4.87
CA LYS A 14 -1.22 -19.48 4.09
C LYS A 14 -2.50 -20.30 3.98
N ARG A 15 -3.22 -20.51 5.09
CA ARG A 15 -4.52 -21.21 5.09
C ARG A 15 -5.55 -20.49 4.23
N TRP A 16 -5.60 -19.16 4.32
CA TRP A 16 -6.53 -18.37 3.51
C TRP A 16 -6.23 -18.50 2.02
N LEU A 17 -4.96 -18.43 1.59
CA LEU A 17 -4.58 -18.59 0.18
C LEU A 17 -4.91 -19.98 -0.37
N LEU A 18 -4.76 -21.03 0.44
CA LEU A 18 -5.18 -22.39 0.05
C LEU A 18 -6.68 -22.48 -0.21
N ALA A 19 -7.50 -21.76 0.57
CA ALA A 19 -8.95 -21.71 0.39
C ALA A 19 -9.39 -20.79 -0.77
N HIS A 20 -8.51 -19.93 -1.27
CA HIS A 20 -8.83 -18.91 -2.28
C HIS A 20 -7.83 -18.96 -3.44
N SER A 21 -7.89 -20.03 -4.25
CA SER A 21 -6.96 -20.32 -5.35
C SER A 21 -6.88 -19.24 -6.45
N ARG A 22 -7.85 -18.32 -6.51
CA ARG A 22 -7.79 -17.15 -7.40
C ARG A 22 -6.59 -16.24 -7.12
N PHE A 23 -6.05 -16.27 -5.90
CA PHE A 23 -4.95 -15.40 -5.50
C PHE A 23 -3.62 -16.14 -5.51
N HIS A 24 -2.67 -15.66 -6.32
CA HIS A 24 -1.29 -16.11 -6.32
C HIS A 24 -0.36 -14.94 -5.96
N LEU A 25 0.41 -15.08 -4.88
CA LEU A 25 1.33 -14.04 -4.43
C LEU A 25 2.72 -14.27 -5.03
N HIS A 26 3.19 -13.29 -5.81
CA HIS A 26 4.60 -13.18 -6.15
C HIS A 26 5.28 -12.18 -5.20
N PHE A 27 6.38 -12.61 -4.59
CA PHE A 27 7.15 -11.80 -3.64
C PHE A 27 8.34 -11.14 -4.33
N THR A 28 8.60 -9.86 -4.04
CA THR A 28 9.82 -9.20 -4.51
C THR A 28 11.05 -9.78 -3.82
N PRO A 29 12.21 -9.87 -4.49
CA PRO A 29 13.44 -10.32 -3.85
C PRO A 29 13.85 -9.43 -2.68
N THR A 30 14.53 -10.01 -1.69
CA THR A 30 15.08 -9.24 -0.56
C THR A 30 15.96 -8.09 -1.05
N GLY A 31 15.76 -6.89 -0.50
CA GLY A 31 16.49 -5.69 -0.91
C GLY A 31 15.98 -5.05 -2.20
N SER A 32 14.89 -5.53 -2.80
CA SER A 32 14.32 -4.99 -4.05
C SER A 32 13.06 -4.16 -3.83
N SER A 33 13.04 -3.28 -2.82
CA SER A 33 11.89 -2.39 -2.53
C SER A 33 11.54 -1.48 -3.72
N TRP A 34 12.52 -1.15 -4.57
CA TRP A 34 12.31 -0.36 -5.77
C TRP A 34 11.35 -1.01 -6.79
N LEU A 35 11.14 -2.33 -6.74
CA LEU A 35 10.15 -3.04 -7.56
C LEU A 35 8.71 -2.93 -6.99
N ASN A 36 8.56 -2.52 -5.73
CA ASN A 36 7.25 -2.37 -5.11
C ASN A 36 6.60 -1.03 -5.49
N LEU A 37 5.80 -1.03 -6.56
CA LEU A 37 5.10 0.17 -7.04
C LEU A 37 4.13 0.76 -6.00
N VAL A 38 3.55 -0.07 -5.13
CA VAL A 38 2.66 0.40 -4.07
C VAL A 38 3.43 1.26 -3.06
N GLU A 39 4.65 0.86 -2.68
CA GLU A 39 5.51 1.68 -1.82
C GLU A 39 5.91 3.00 -2.49
N ARG A 40 6.19 2.98 -3.80
CA ARG A 40 6.46 4.21 -4.56
C ARG A 40 5.27 5.16 -4.57
N TRP A 41 4.07 4.63 -4.75
CA TRP A 41 2.84 5.43 -4.71
C TRP A 41 2.60 6.03 -3.31
N PHE A 42 2.86 5.28 -2.23
CA PHE A 42 2.82 5.84 -0.87
C PHE A 42 3.87 6.91 -0.64
N ALA A 43 5.06 6.79 -1.23
CA ALA A 43 6.07 7.84 -1.18
C ALA A 43 5.59 9.13 -1.86
N GLU A 44 4.91 9.02 -3.01
CA GLU A 44 4.31 10.17 -3.70
C GLU A 44 3.22 10.83 -2.86
N LEU A 45 2.27 10.06 -2.31
CA LEU A 45 1.26 10.56 -1.37
C LEU A 45 1.92 11.31 -0.20
N THR A 46 2.95 10.72 0.38
CA THR A 46 3.65 11.27 1.53
C THR A 46 4.31 12.60 1.19
N ASN A 47 5.02 12.67 0.06
CA ASN A 47 5.79 13.85 -0.31
C ASN A 47 4.92 14.99 -0.84
N LYS A 48 3.84 14.68 -1.55
CA LYS A 48 2.96 15.69 -2.18
C LYS A 48 1.84 16.16 -1.28
N GLN A 49 1.26 15.27 -0.47
CA GLN A 49 0.09 15.58 0.36
C GLN A 49 0.44 15.61 1.85
N ILE A 50 0.91 14.50 2.42
CA ILE A 50 0.97 14.35 3.89
C ILE A 50 1.99 15.29 4.52
N ARG A 51 3.22 15.38 3.99
CA ARG A 51 4.28 16.23 4.56
C ARG A 51 4.06 17.73 4.35
N ARG A 52 3.21 18.11 3.39
CA ARG A 52 2.92 19.51 3.03
C ARG A 52 1.58 19.99 3.59
N GLY A 53 0.73 19.08 4.05
CA GLY A 53 -0.58 19.38 4.60
C GLY A 53 -0.55 19.67 6.10
N VAL A 54 -1.54 20.44 6.57
CA VAL A 54 -1.82 20.64 8.00
C VAL A 54 -3.15 19.96 8.31
N HIS A 55 -3.09 18.78 8.92
CA HIS A 55 -4.28 17.98 9.23
C HIS A 55 -4.63 18.16 10.71
N LYS A 56 -5.74 18.87 10.99
CA LYS A 56 -6.14 19.23 12.36
C LYS A 56 -6.82 18.08 13.14
N SER A 57 -7.10 16.97 12.47
CA SER A 57 -7.66 15.75 13.06
C SER A 57 -7.40 14.53 12.16
N VAL A 58 -7.62 13.33 12.69
CA VAL A 58 -7.55 12.09 11.91
C VAL A 58 -8.58 12.10 10.78
N GLN A 59 -9.80 12.57 11.04
CA GLN A 59 -10.86 12.67 10.03
C GLN A 59 -10.48 13.63 8.90
N ALA A 60 -9.79 14.73 9.21
CA ALA A 60 -9.27 15.64 8.21
C ALA A 60 -8.20 14.96 7.33
N LEU A 61 -7.24 14.25 7.95
CA LEU A 61 -6.24 13.48 7.22
C LEU A 61 -6.87 12.43 6.31
N GLU A 62 -7.84 11.65 6.81
CA GLU A 62 -8.55 10.64 6.02
C GLU A 62 -9.27 11.25 4.83
N LYS A 63 -9.96 12.38 5.02
CA LYS A 63 -10.62 13.11 3.95
C LYS A 63 -9.62 13.56 2.88
N ASP A 64 -8.49 14.11 3.30
CA ASP A 64 -7.46 14.60 2.38
C ASP A 64 -6.81 13.46 1.58
N ILE A 65 -6.56 12.31 2.21
CA ILE A 65 -6.07 11.10 1.51
C ILE A 65 -7.11 10.62 0.48
N ARG A 66 -8.40 10.56 0.84
CA ARG A 66 -9.47 10.14 -0.10
C ARG A 66 -9.59 11.09 -1.29
N ASN A 67 -9.50 12.40 -1.06
CA ASN A 67 -9.53 13.40 -2.12
C ASN A 67 -8.32 13.23 -3.06
N TRP A 68 -7.13 13.00 -2.50
CA TRP A 68 -5.93 12.75 -3.30
C TRP A 68 -6.04 11.49 -4.15
N ILE A 69 -6.57 10.39 -3.60
CA ILE A 69 -6.84 9.15 -4.36
C ILE A 69 -7.82 9.40 -5.51
N ALA A 70 -8.89 10.16 -5.26
CA ALA A 70 -9.89 10.47 -6.29
C ALA A 70 -9.28 11.28 -7.44
N ALA A 71 -8.47 12.31 -7.14
CA ALA A 71 -7.81 13.14 -8.13
C ALA A 71 -6.70 12.39 -8.89
N TRP A 72 -5.98 11.48 -8.23
CA TRP A 72 -4.93 10.68 -8.87
C TRP A 72 -5.47 9.74 -9.97
N ASN A 73 -6.70 9.25 -9.84
CA ASN A 73 -7.30 8.30 -10.79
C ASN A 73 -7.96 8.98 -12.01
N THR A 74 -7.95 10.31 -12.08
CA THR A 74 -8.58 11.08 -13.17
C THR A 74 -7.58 11.56 -14.22
N ASP A 75 -6.29 11.38 -14.00
CA ASP A 75 -5.18 11.62 -14.94
C ASP A 75 -4.48 10.31 -15.33
#